data_AF-A0A1B1MVX9-F1
#
_entry.id   AF-A0A1B1MVX9-F1
#
_cell.length_a   1.000
_cell.length_b   1.000
_cell.length_c   1.000
_cell.angle_alpha   90.00
_cell.angle_beta   90.00
_cell.angle_gamma   90.00
#
_symmetry.space_group_name_H-M   'P 1'
#
loop_
_entity.id
_entity.type
_entity.pdbx_description
1 polymer ?
#
loop_
_entity_poly.entity_id
_entity_poly.type
_entity_poly.pdbx_seq_one_letter_code
_entity_poly.pdbx_strand_id
1 'polypeptide(L)'
;MSKPARVLWLPAAVMLLIFLFSSQSYEQQTIKKPLADWLGSGSISRHLSGLTIHYGSQTVDGKTEGSAAVAEFLLRKCAHLLEYAILGFCLIWAIRTFLKPGLPKAAAAAVFASAGYASLDEFHQLFVKDRGPHPEDVLLDTTGALIGLLCYIGWEKLKARRMKAGSGGDRRTL
;
A
#
# COMPACT_ATOMS: atom_id res chain seq x y z
N MET A 1 -27.15 -7.51 6.66
CA MET A 1 -25.95 -8.15 6.06
C MET A 1 -25.12 -8.83 7.13
N SER A 2 -24.93 -10.15 7.02
CA SER A 2 -24.09 -10.95 7.93
C SER A 2 -22.63 -10.47 7.89
N LYS A 3 -21.95 -10.44 9.05
CA LYS A 3 -20.52 -10.09 9.20
C LYS A 3 -19.56 -10.66 8.12
N PRO A 4 -19.69 -11.92 7.63
CA PRO A 4 -18.84 -12.42 6.55
C PRO A 4 -18.91 -11.56 5.28
N ALA A 5 -20.11 -11.22 4.80
CA ALA A 5 -20.30 -10.52 3.52
C ALA A 5 -19.54 -9.19 3.45
N ARG A 6 -19.38 -8.47 4.57
CA ARG A 6 -18.64 -7.20 4.61
C ARG A 6 -17.15 -7.37 4.34
N VAL A 7 -16.54 -8.49 4.78
CA VAL A 7 -15.11 -8.76 4.62
C VAL A 7 -14.75 -9.03 3.15
N LEU A 8 -15.69 -9.55 2.36
CA LEU A 8 -15.45 -9.86 0.95
C LEU A 8 -15.34 -8.59 0.09
N TRP A 9 -16.09 -7.54 0.42
CA TRP A 9 -16.11 -6.30 -0.35
C TRP A 9 -14.90 -5.41 -0.08
N LEU A 10 -14.17 -5.62 1.04
CA LEU A 10 -13.03 -4.78 1.39
C LEU A 10 -11.88 -4.88 0.37
N PRO A 11 -11.37 -6.07 0.00
CA PRO A 11 -10.37 -6.18 -1.06
C PRO A 11 -10.85 -5.55 -2.37
N ALA A 12 -12.09 -5.81 -2.78
CA ALA A 12 -12.65 -5.27 -4.02
C ALA A 12 -12.73 -3.73 -4.02
N ALA A 13 -13.11 -3.12 -2.89
CA ALA A 13 -13.13 -1.67 -2.75
C ALA A 13 -11.72 -1.07 -2.80
N VAL A 14 -10.73 -1.72 -2.18
CA VAL A 14 -9.32 -1.29 -2.23
C VAL A 14 -8.76 -1.44 -3.64
N MET A 15 -9.04 -2.55 -4.32
CA MET A 15 -8.64 -2.74 -5.72
C MET A 15 -9.26 -1.66 -6.62
N LEU A 16 -10.55 -1.36 -6.46
CA LEU A 16 -11.21 -0.29 -7.19
C LEU A 16 -10.55 1.07 -6.92
N LEU A 17 -10.22 1.37 -5.67
CA LEU A 17 -9.51 2.61 -5.32
C LEU A 17 -8.15 2.71 -6.03
N ILE A 18 -7.35 1.65 -5.96
CA ILE A 18 -6.04 1.56 -6.63
C ILE A 18 -6.22 1.75 -8.14
N PHE A 19 -7.21 1.09 -8.75
CA PHE A 19 -7.49 1.22 -10.17
C PHE A 19 -7.91 2.64 -10.57
N LEU A 20 -8.75 3.30 -9.76
CA LEU A 20 -9.18 4.68 -10.00
C LEU A 20 -8.01 5.66 -9.91
N PHE A 21 -7.11 5.48 -8.93
CA PHE A 21 -5.87 6.25 -8.92
C PHE A 21 -5.01 5.89 -10.11
N SER A 22 -4.92 4.62 -10.46
CA SER A 22 -4.07 4.16 -11.54
C SER A 22 -4.51 4.63 -12.94
N SER A 23 -5.79 4.94 -13.08
CA SER A 23 -6.35 5.47 -14.33
C SER A 23 -6.05 6.95 -14.56
N GLN A 24 -5.48 7.66 -13.59
CA GLN A 24 -5.16 9.07 -13.70
C GLN A 24 -3.79 9.30 -14.33
N SER A 25 -3.68 10.33 -15.16
CA SER A 25 -2.38 10.77 -15.72
C SER A 25 -1.52 11.46 -14.67
N TYR A 26 -0.24 11.63 -14.98
CA TYR A 26 0.70 12.34 -14.10
C TYR A 26 0.21 13.75 -13.73
N GLU A 27 -0.26 14.52 -14.71
CA GLU A 27 -0.81 15.87 -14.52
C GLU A 27 -2.04 15.92 -13.60
N GLN A 28 -2.84 14.86 -13.58
CA GLN A 28 -4.03 14.80 -12.71
C GLN A 28 -3.69 14.48 -11.26
N GLN A 29 -2.59 13.73 -11.05
CA GLN A 29 -2.16 13.31 -9.73
C GLN A 29 -1.14 14.26 -9.12
N THR A 30 -0.55 15.16 -9.91
CA THR A 30 0.56 15.95 -9.42
C THR A 30 0.14 16.92 -8.33
N ILE A 31 0.90 16.92 -7.24
CA ILE A 31 0.74 17.81 -6.10
C ILE A 31 1.96 18.73 -5.91
N LYS A 32 2.84 18.82 -6.92
CA LYS A 32 4.08 19.62 -6.86
C LYS A 32 3.86 21.03 -6.38
N LYS A 33 2.85 21.73 -6.93
CA LYS A 33 2.60 23.14 -6.59
C LYS A 33 2.15 23.30 -5.13
N PRO A 34 1.08 22.63 -4.66
CA PRO A 34 0.74 22.62 -3.24
C PRO A 34 1.91 22.22 -2.32
N LEU A 35 2.71 21.26 -2.75
CA LEU A 35 3.85 20.77 -1.98
C LEU A 35 5.00 21.77 -1.94
N ALA A 36 5.27 22.48 -3.03
CA ALA A 36 6.25 23.55 -3.09
C ALA A 36 5.86 24.71 -2.17
N ASP A 37 4.58 25.10 -2.21
CA ASP A 37 4.03 26.15 -1.33
C ASP A 37 4.14 25.75 0.15
N TRP A 38 3.87 24.47 0.48
CA TRP A 38 3.99 23.94 1.84
C TRP A 38 5.43 23.77 2.32
N LEU A 39 6.34 23.29 1.47
CA LEU A 39 7.76 23.11 1.79
C LEU A 39 8.48 24.45 1.99
N GLY A 40 8.08 25.47 1.22
CA GLY A 40 8.70 26.79 1.20
C GLY A 40 10.22 26.72 1.03
N SER A 41 10.93 27.68 1.64
CA SER A 41 12.40 27.72 1.67
C SER A 41 12.99 27.16 2.97
N GLY A 42 12.26 26.28 3.66
CA GLY A 42 12.67 25.73 4.96
C GLY A 42 13.86 24.78 4.88
N SER A 43 14.35 24.32 6.04
CA SER A 43 15.45 23.35 6.10
C SER A 43 15.13 22.05 5.37
N ILE A 44 13.89 21.57 5.40
CA ILE A 44 13.48 20.35 4.69
C ILE A 44 13.64 20.53 3.16
N SER A 45 13.22 21.68 2.63
CA SER A 45 13.35 22.02 1.22
C SER A 45 14.82 21.96 0.76
N ARG A 46 15.76 22.49 1.57
CA ARG A 46 17.20 22.43 1.27
C ARG A 46 17.79 21.01 1.28
N HIS A 47 17.34 20.15 2.18
CA HIS A 47 17.81 18.76 2.20
C HIS A 47 17.29 18.02 0.97
N LEU A 48 16.00 18.15 0.67
CA LEU A 48 15.37 17.52 -0.48
C LEU A 48 15.93 18.01 -1.81
N SER A 49 16.24 19.31 -1.94
CA SER A 49 16.87 19.84 -3.15
C SER A 49 18.30 19.34 -3.37
N GLY A 50 18.94 18.77 -2.34
CA GLY A 50 20.26 18.13 -2.45
C GLY A 50 20.21 16.65 -2.84
N LEU A 51 19.01 16.04 -2.87
CA LEU A 51 18.84 14.62 -3.15
C LEU A 51 18.62 14.36 -4.64
N THR A 52 19.24 13.30 -5.13
CA THR A 52 18.98 12.72 -6.44
C THR A 52 18.59 11.26 -6.23
N ILE A 53 17.41 10.88 -6.69
CA ILE A 53 16.90 9.51 -6.54
C ILE A 53 16.93 8.83 -7.89
N HIS A 54 17.63 7.69 -7.97
CA HIS A 54 17.59 6.79 -9.12
C HIS A 54 16.64 5.64 -8.84
N TYR A 55 15.62 5.49 -9.68
CA TYR A 55 14.58 4.49 -9.54
C TYR A 55 14.29 3.84 -10.89
N GLY A 56 14.96 2.73 -11.16
CA GLY A 56 14.89 2.06 -12.46
C GLY A 56 15.37 2.98 -13.58
N SER A 57 14.51 3.20 -14.57
CA SER A 57 14.74 4.14 -15.68
C SER A 57 14.45 5.60 -15.32
N GLN A 58 13.83 5.89 -14.17
CA GLN A 58 13.51 7.24 -13.73
C GLN A 58 14.62 7.79 -12.83
N THR A 59 14.97 9.06 -13.03
CA THR A 59 15.80 9.82 -12.09
C THR A 59 15.03 11.08 -11.71
N VAL A 60 14.94 11.35 -10.40
CA VAL A 60 14.37 12.58 -9.85
C VAL A 60 15.50 13.35 -9.18
N ASP A 61 15.91 14.46 -9.78
CA ASP A 61 17.00 15.30 -9.26
C ASP A 61 16.45 16.57 -8.59
N GLY A 62 16.56 16.64 -7.27
CA GLY A 62 16.09 17.77 -6.48
C GLY A 62 16.79 19.09 -6.79
N LYS A 63 17.98 19.06 -7.41
CA LYS A 63 18.68 20.29 -7.84
C LYS A 63 18.06 20.90 -9.08
N THR A 64 17.62 20.06 -10.03
CA THR A 64 17.08 20.52 -11.32
C THR A 64 15.56 20.61 -11.30
N GLU A 65 14.89 19.66 -10.66
CA GLU A 65 13.42 19.56 -10.61
C GLU A 65 12.81 20.14 -9.32
N GLY A 66 13.66 20.46 -8.33
CA GLY A 66 13.26 21.06 -7.07
C GLY A 66 12.87 20.05 -5.99
N SER A 67 12.84 20.53 -4.75
CA SER A 67 12.52 19.74 -3.55
C SER A 67 11.11 19.14 -3.58
N ALA A 68 10.15 19.83 -4.21
CA ALA A 68 8.78 19.35 -4.37
C ALA A 68 8.69 18.11 -5.28
N ALA A 69 9.52 17.99 -6.30
CA ALA A 69 9.55 16.80 -7.16
C ALA A 69 10.04 15.57 -6.38
N VAL A 70 11.10 15.74 -5.58
CA VAL A 70 11.63 14.67 -4.71
C VAL A 70 10.61 14.26 -3.66
N ALA A 71 9.98 15.22 -2.98
CA ALA A 71 8.97 14.92 -1.97
C ALA A 71 7.72 14.25 -2.57
N GLU A 72 7.23 14.72 -3.72
CA GLU A 72 6.11 14.09 -4.41
C GLU A 72 6.44 12.66 -4.80
N PHE A 73 7.62 12.42 -5.38
CA PHE A 73 8.08 11.08 -5.72
C PHE A 73 8.04 10.15 -4.49
N LEU A 74 8.63 10.57 -3.36
CA LEU A 74 8.63 9.79 -2.13
C LEU A 74 7.22 9.54 -1.58
N LEU A 75 6.37 10.58 -1.58
CA LEU A 75 4.98 10.45 -1.13
C LEU A 75 4.19 9.46 -1.99
N ARG A 76 4.39 9.48 -3.32
CA ARG A 76 3.76 8.52 -4.23
C ARG A 76 4.22 7.09 -3.94
N LYS A 77 5.52 6.84 -3.77
CA LYS A 77 6.03 5.50 -3.43
C LYS A 77 5.51 5.02 -2.07
N CYS A 78 5.39 5.92 -1.09
CA CYS A 78 4.77 5.60 0.20
C CYS A 78 3.27 5.30 0.07
N ALA A 79 2.53 6.03 -0.77
CA ALA A 79 1.11 5.80 -1.01
C ALA A 79 0.87 4.41 -1.62
N HIS A 80 1.61 4.06 -2.67
CA HIS A 80 1.60 2.74 -3.30
C HIS A 80 1.88 1.61 -2.27
N LEU A 81 2.96 1.75 -1.50
CA LEU A 81 3.32 0.80 -0.43
C LEU A 81 2.16 0.63 0.58
N LEU A 82 1.51 1.73 0.98
CA LEU A 82 0.41 1.72 1.93
C LEU A 82 -0.87 1.11 1.34
N GLU A 83 -1.23 1.46 0.12
CA GLU A 83 -2.39 0.92 -0.60
C GLU A 83 -2.29 -0.61 -0.71
N TYR A 84 -1.11 -1.10 -1.08
CA TYR A 84 -0.89 -2.54 -1.14
C TYR A 84 -0.78 -3.21 0.22
N ALA A 85 -0.30 -2.52 1.27
CA ALA A 85 -0.39 -3.03 2.63
C ALA A 85 -1.84 -3.21 3.09
N ILE A 86 -2.71 -2.25 2.77
CA ILE A 86 -4.15 -2.37 3.04
C ILE A 86 -4.74 -3.52 2.23
N LEU A 87 -4.41 -3.62 0.93
CA LEU A 87 -4.88 -4.71 0.06
C LEU A 87 -4.45 -6.08 0.59
N GLY A 88 -3.17 -6.26 0.92
CA GLY A 88 -2.62 -7.51 1.45
C GLY A 88 -3.29 -7.93 2.76
N PHE A 89 -3.51 -6.98 3.67
CA PHE A 89 -4.28 -7.21 4.91
C PHE A 89 -5.71 -7.68 4.62
N CYS A 90 -6.42 -6.97 3.74
CA CYS A 90 -7.81 -7.28 3.38
C CYS A 90 -7.92 -8.64 2.68
N LEU A 91 -7.00 -8.96 1.76
CA LEU A 91 -6.99 -10.23 1.03
C LEU A 91 -6.80 -11.42 1.96
N ILE A 92 -5.79 -11.42 2.83
CA ILE A 92 -5.62 -12.54 3.76
C ILE A 92 -6.82 -12.66 4.70
N TRP A 93 -7.38 -11.53 5.15
CA TRP A 93 -8.55 -11.54 6.02
C TRP A 93 -9.75 -12.18 5.32
N ALA A 94 -10.03 -11.82 4.06
CA ALA A 94 -11.08 -12.41 3.26
C ALA A 94 -10.85 -13.90 3.02
N ILE A 95 -9.66 -14.28 2.54
CA ILE A 95 -9.30 -15.68 2.26
C ILE A 95 -9.48 -16.55 3.51
N ARG A 96 -8.98 -16.12 4.66
CA ARG A 96 -9.12 -16.87 5.92
C ARG A 96 -10.55 -16.93 6.44
N THR A 97 -11.36 -15.91 6.17
CA THR A 97 -12.77 -15.87 6.61
C THR A 97 -13.63 -16.84 5.79
N PHE A 98 -13.43 -16.89 4.48
CA PHE A 98 -14.34 -17.60 3.56
C PHE A 98 -13.82 -18.98 3.14
N LEU A 99 -12.56 -19.06 2.72
CA LEU A 99 -11.97 -20.31 2.22
C LEU A 99 -11.38 -21.15 3.36
N LYS A 100 -11.10 -20.51 4.51
CA LYS A 100 -10.55 -21.13 5.73
C LYS A 100 -9.30 -22.02 5.53
N PRO A 101 -8.35 -21.69 4.61
CA PRO A 101 -7.13 -22.47 4.51
C PRO A 101 -6.21 -22.23 5.72
N GLY A 102 -5.21 -23.10 5.89
CA GLY A 102 -4.11 -22.86 6.84
C GLY A 102 -3.38 -21.54 6.54
N LEU A 103 -2.80 -20.93 7.58
CA LEU A 103 -2.15 -19.61 7.47
C LEU A 103 -1.10 -19.51 6.34
N PRO A 104 -0.20 -20.50 6.14
CA PRO A 104 0.79 -20.41 5.05
C PRO A 104 0.15 -20.36 3.66
N LYS A 105 -0.89 -21.17 3.43
CA LYS A 105 -1.63 -21.18 2.15
C LYS A 105 -2.39 -19.86 1.94
N ALA A 106 -3.01 -19.33 3.00
CA ALA A 106 -3.70 -18.04 2.94
C ALA A 106 -2.74 -16.88 2.62
N ALA A 107 -1.58 -16.87 3.28
CA ALA A 107 -0.53 -15.88 3.08
C ALA A 107 0.02 -15.92 1.67
N ALA A 108 0.37 -17.12 1.16
CA ALA A 108 0.85 -17.28 -0.20
C ALA A 108 -0.19 -16.79 -1.22
N ALA A 109 -1.46 -17.20 -1.07
CA ALA A 109 -2.53 -16.76 -1.96
C ALA A 109 -2.73 -15.24 -1.95
N ALA A 110 -2.68 -14.59 -0.78
CA ALA A 110 -2.80 -13.14 -0.68
C ALA A 110 -1.62 -12.42 -1.36
N VAL A 111 -0.39 -12.87 -1.13
CA VAL A 111 0.81 -12.26 -1.73
C VAL A 111 0.82 -12.45 -3.25
N PHE A 112 0.54 -13.64 -3.76
CA PHE A 112 0.48 -13.88 -5.21
C PHE A 112 -0.65 -13.10 -5.87
N ALA A 113 -1.81 -12.97 -5.21
CA ALA A 113 -2.90 -12.15 -5.72
C ALA A 113 -2.51 -10.66 -5.77
N SER A 114 -1.87 -10.13 -4.72
CA SER A 114 -1.37 -8.75 -4.71
C SER A 114 -0.29 -8.51 -5.76
N ALA A 115 0.69 -9.40 -5.90
CA ALA A 115 1.75 -9.28 -6.90
C ALA A 115 1.21 -9.36 -8.33
N GLY A 116 0.25 -10.26 -8.57
CA GLY A 116 -0.47 -10.34 -9.84
C GLY A 116 -1.25 -9.07 -10.13
N TYR A 117 -1.92 -8.49 -9.12
CA TYR A 117 -2.63 -7.22 -9.27
C TYR A 117 -1.69 -6.05 -9.55
N ALA A 118 -0.55 -5.96 -8.86
CA ALA A 118 0.47 -4.94 -9.13
C ALA A 118 1.04 -5.06 -10.55
N SER A 119 1.24 -6.29 -11.02
CA SER A 119 1.68 -6.53 -12.41
C SER A 119 0.62 -6.08 -13.42
N LEU A 120 -0.67 -6.31 -13.13
CA LEU A 120 -1.77 -5.84 -13.96
C LEU A 120 -1.92 -4.31 -13.91
N ASP A 121 -1.64 -3.70 -12.76
CA ASP A 121 -1.67 -2.25 -12.61
C ASP A 121 -0.60 -1.60 -13.49
N GLU A 122 0.66 -2.05 -13.39
CA GLU A 122 1.76 -1.57 -14.25
C GLU A 122 1.48 -1.82 -15.74
N PHE A 123 0.88 -2.97 -16.08
CA PHE A 123 0.45 -3.24 -17.44
C PHE A 123 -0.64 -2.26 -17.90
N HIS A 124 -1.61 -1.95 -17.06
CA HIS A 124 -2.64 -0.95 -17.35
C HIS A 124 -2.05 0.45 -17.56
N GLN A 125 -1.04 0.81 -16.75
CA GLN A 125 -0.34 2.09 -16.85
C GLN A 125 0.36 2.30 -18.21
N LEU A 126 0.78 1.23 -18.91
CA LEU A 126 1.29 1.33 -20.29
C LEU A 126 0.31 2.01 -21.26
N PHE A 127 -0.99 1.96 -20.96
CA PHE A 127 -2.05 2.54 -21.80
C PHE A 127 -2.50 3.92 -21.33
N VAL A 128 -1.98 4.42 -20.20
CA VAL A 128 -2.31 5.73 -19.65
C VAL A 128 -1.32 6.75 -20.18
N LYS A 129 -1.85 7.83 -20.79
CA LYS A 129 -1.03 8.87 -21.41
C LYS A 129 -0.11 9.55 -20.37
N ASP A 130 1.14 9.76 -20.77
CA ASP A 130 2.17 10.45 -19.98
C ASP A 130 2.48 9.75 -18.64
N ARG A 131 2.16 8.46 -18.51
CA ARG A 131 2.52 7.61 -17.38
C ARG A 131 3.53 6.55 -17.84
N GLY A 132 4.73 6.60 -17.29
CA GLY A 132 5.74 5.57 -17.50
C GLY A 132 5.57 4.49 -16.43
N PRO A 133 5.25 3.24 -16.79
CA PRO A 133 5.27 2.16 -15.82
C PRO A 133 6.71 1.89 -15.38
N HIS A 134 6.85 1.54 -14.11
CA HIS A 134 8.10 1.19 -13.47
C HIS A 134 7.98 -0.25 -12.97
N PRO A 135 8.64 -1.22 -13.59
CA PRO A 135 8.64 -2.61 -13.14
C PRO A 135 9.03 -2.77 -11.65
N GLU A 136 9.83 -1.83 -11.13
CA GLU A 136 10.20 -1.74 -9.72
C GLU A 136 9.00 -1.51 -8.79
N ASP A 137 7.92 -0.89 -9.28
CA ASP A 137 6.69 -0.67 -8.51
C ASP A 137 5.98 -1.99 -8.19
N VAL A 138 6.09 -3.01 -9.05
CA VAL A 138 5.57 -4.36 -8.72
C VAL A 138 6.22 -4.93 -7.46
N LEU A 139 7.54 -4.75 -7.30
CA LEU A 139 8.28 -5.19 -6.12
C LEU A 139 7.94 -4.36 -4.89
N LEU A 140 7.79 -3.03 -5.07
CA LEU A 140 7.39 -2.12 -4.00
C LEU A 140 5.99 -2.48 -3.47
N ASP A 141 5.04 -2.64 -4.38
CA ASP A 141 3.64 -2.97 -4.08
C ASP A 141 3.54 -4.35 -3.42
N THR A 142 4.28 -5.34 -3.94
CA THR A 142 4.36 -6.67 -3.32
C THR A 142 4.94 -6.59 -1.89
N THR A 143 5.94 -5.73 -1.66
CA THR A 143 6.49 -5.49 -0.33
C THR A 143 5.45 -4.85 0.59
N GLY A 144 4.65 -3.90 0.08
CA GLY A 144 3.49 -3.35 0.78
C GLY A 144 2.54 -4.46 1.22
N ALA A 145 2.14 -5.34 0.31
CA ALA A 145 1.26 -6.47 0.62
C ALA A 145 1.82 -7.41 1.71
N LEU A 146 3.14 -7.65 1.72
CA LEU A 146 3.82 -8.40 2.79
C LEU A 146 3.72 -7.68 4.14
N ILE A 147 3.87 -6.35 4.18
CA ILE A 147 3.66 -5.56 5.40
C ILE A 147 2.21 -5.75 5.90
N GLY A 148 1.23 -5.64 5.00
CA GLY A 148 -0.18 -5.89 5.29
C GLY A 148 -0.47 -7.25 5.90
N LEU A 149 0.16 -8.29 5.34
CA LEU A 149 0.12 -9.65 5.86
C LEU A 149 0.67 -9.73 7.29
N LEU A 150 1.82 -9.12 7.57
CA LEU A 150 2.42 -9.10 8.90
C LEU A 150 1.51 -8.38 9.91
N CYS A 151 0.90 -7.26 9.50
CA CYS A 151 -0.08 -6.55 10.30
C CYS A 151 -1.29 -7.42 10.64
N TYR A 152 -1.81 -8.21 9.69
CA TYR A 152 -2.91 -9.15 9.94
C TYR A 152 -2.51 -10.23 10.96
N ILE A 153 -1.32 -10.82 10.83
CA ILE A 153 -0.83 -11.83 11.78
C ILE A 153 -0.67 -11.23 13.18
N GLY A 154 -0.14 -10.01 13.28
CA GLY A 154 -0.03 -9.26 14.53
C GLY A 154 -1.40 -9.02 15.17
N TRP A 155 -2.38 -8.60 14.36
CA TRP A 155 -3.76 -8.37 14.79
C TRP A 155 -4.43 -9.63 15.34
N GLU A 156 -4.34 -10.77 14.65
CA GLU A 156 -4.91 -12.04 15.11
C GLU A 156 -4.26 -12.50 16.43
N LYS A 157 -2.93 -12.34 16.58
CA LYS A 157 -2.22 -12.64 17.83
C LYS A 157 -2.70 -11.76 19.00
N LEU A 158 -2.85 -10.46 18.77
CA LEU A 158 -3.34 -9.51 19.78
C LEU A 158 -4.78 -9.84 20.20
N LYS A 159 -5.64 -10.20 19.25
CA LYS A 159 -7.03 -10.61 19.51
C LYS A 159 -7.08 -11.89 20.35
N ALA A 160 -6.28 -12.90 20.02
CA ALA A 160 -6.18 -14.13 20.79
C ALA A 160 -5.70 -13.90 22.23
N ARG A 161 -4.73 -13.00 22.43
CA ARG A 161 -4.26 -12.59 23.76
C ARG A 161 -5.36 -11.94 24.60
N ARG A 162 -6.12 -11.02 24.01
CA ARG A 162 -7.25 -10.33 24.70
C ARG A 162 -8.34 -11.30 25.14
N MET A 163 -8.69 -12.28 24.30
CA MET A 163 -9.70 -13.29 24.66
C MET A 163 -9.25 -14.15 25.85
N LYS A 164 -7.98 -14.58 25.88
CA LYS A 164 -7.42 -15.35 27.00
C LYS A 164 -7.42 -14.56 28.31
N ALA A 165 -7.04 -13.27 28.27
CA ALA A 165 -7.02 -12.40 29.44
C ALA A 165 -8.43 -12.18 30.04
N GLY A 166 -9.45 -11.98 29.19
CA GLY A 166 -10.85 -11.84 29.65
C GLY A 166 -11.42 -13.12 30.26
N SER A 167 -11.12 -14.29 29.68
CA SER A 167 -11.59 -15.59 30.20
C SER A 167 -10.88 -16.07 31.49
N GLY A 168 -9.74 -15.47 31.84
CA GLY A 168 -8.97 -15.80 33.04
C GLY A 168 -9.34 -14.98 34.29
N GLY A 169 -10.00 -13.82 34.12
CA GLY A 169 -10.49 -13.00 35.23
C GLY A 169 -11.77 -13.53 35.88
N ASP A 170 -12.60 -14.23 35.09
CA ASP A 170 -13.92 -14.74 35.52
C ASP A 170 -13.85 -16.05 36.33
N ARG A 171 -12.65 -16.64 36.46
CA ARG A 171 -12.43 -17.92 37.17
C ARG A 171 -11.85 -17.76 38.58
N ARG A 172 -11.71 -16.54 39.09
CA ARG A 172 -11.19 -16.25 40.46
C ARG A 172 -12.25 -15.79 41.45
N THR A 173 -13.53 -15.87 41.10
CA THR A 173 -14.67 -15.41 41.91
C THR A 173 -15.64 -16.53 42.34
N LEU A 174 -15.21 -17.79 42.28
CA LEU A 174 -15.96 -18.95 42.80
C LEU A 174 -15.11 -19.72 43.81
#